data_AF-A0A348V2V7-F1
#
_entry.id   AF-A0A348V2V7-F1
#
_cell.length_a   1.000
_cell.length_b   1.000
_cell.length_c   1.000
_cell.angle_alpha   90.00
_cell.angle_beta   90.00
_cell.angle_gamma   90.00
#
_symmetry.space_group_name_H-M   'P 1'
#
loop_
_entity.id
_entity.type
_entity.pdbx_description
1 polymer ?
#
loop_
_entity_poly.entity_id
_entity_poly.type
_entity_poly.pdbx_seq_one_letter_code
_entity_poly.pdbx_strand_id
1 'polypeptide(L)'
;TRPDLIPVVDGQPTPFNKLEALVREEKMTRQQLEELKKKYEQLTEQLEKLVGKLKEIDEETQTLLKNLEIEACTPLIKGGLSDLRARLPYPGVQRYLDEIEKNLARDLDLFKAGAKEESEKESGQDPYLPYRVNLLVDNSETKGAPVIMETSPTYPNLFGTIEYAYSRFGLAQTDFTRIKAGSFLKANGGYLVLNALDVLTEPGVWSTLIRTLRYQVFEIQNPISLFAISPTRLKPEPVQCRVKVILIGDDYLYNLLYFYDEDFKKIFKVKAEFDSEMDKNKKAINDYVRFLKKICDEDKLRPVDKEGIAAIVEFGLRLAGWQKKLSTRFHLIADIVREADYWAKQNGKDVISREEVKKAIQEKIERVNLVERKIQELIEEGTILIDTEGRVVGQVNGLAVYDTGELTFGKPTRITARTSTGRAGVINIEREADLSGRTHNKGVLILSGYLRGKYAQDKPFALSASIAFEQSYSGVDGDSATAAEVYAILSSLSG
;
A
#
# COMPACT_ATOMS: atom_id res chain seq x y z
N THR A 1 -8.29 -66.08 -5.13
CA THR A 1 -8.73 -67.34 -5.75
C THR A 1 -9.87 -67.90 -4.93
N ARG A 2 -11.03 -68.24 -5.53
CA ARG A 2 -12.13 -68.84 -4.78
C ARG A 2 -11.77 -70.30 -4.47
N PRO A 3 -11.85 -70.76 -3.21
CA PRO A 3 -11.68 -72.17 -2.91
C PRO A 3 -12.82 -72.97 -3.55
N ASP A 4 -12.49 -74.12 -4.14
CA ASP A 4 -13.41 -75.00 -4.86
C ASP A 4 -13.23 -76.44 -4.37
N LEU A 5 -14.31 -77.24 -4.41
CA LEU A 5 -14.29 -78.63 -3.98
C LEU A 5 -14.16 -79.53 -5.20
N ILE A 6 -13.21 -80.47 -5.18
CA ILE A 6 -13.02 -81.42 -6.27
C ILE A 6 -13.29 -82.84 -5.74
N PRO A 7 -14.22 -83.61 -6.33
CA PRO A 7 -14.48 -84.97 -5.91
C PRO A 7 -13.31 -85.89 -6.31
N VAL A 8 -13.04 -86.89 -5.49
CA VAL A 8 -11.99 -87.89 -5.72
C VAL A 8 -12.63 -89.19 -6.14
N VAL A 9 -12.25 -89.70 -7.31
CA VAL A 9 -12.65 -91.01 -7.84
C VAL A 9 -11.37 -91.81 -8.10
N ASP A 10 -11.29 -93.04 -7.59
CA ASP A 10 -10.11 -93.92 -7.71
C ASP A 10 -8.77 -93.27 -7.30
N GLY A 11 -8.80 -92.41 -6.28
CA GLY A 11 -7.61 -91.72 -5.76
C GLY A 11 -7.15 -90.51 -6.59
N GLN A 12 -7.87 -90.11 -7.64
CA GLN A 12 -7.56 -88.94 -8.46
C GLN A 12 -8.61 -87.82 -8.35
N PRO A 13 -8.21 -86.53 -8.24
CA PRO A 13 -9.13 -85.40 -8.29
C PRO A 13 -9.77 -85.30 -9.67
N THR A 14 -11.09 -85.47 -9.74
CA THR A 14 -11.83 -85.50 -11.00
C THR A 14 -12.88 -84.40 -11.00
N PRO A 15 -12.77 -83.36 -11.84
CA PRO A 15 -13.76 -82.28 -11.87
C PRO A 15 -15.12 -82.79 -12.39
N PHE A 16 -16.20 -82.12 -11.97
CA PHE A 16 -17.58 -82.57 -12.24
C PHE A 16 -17.91 -82.75 -13.73
N ASN A 17 -17.27 -81.99 -14.62
CA ASN A 17 -17.40 -82.14 -16.07
C ASN A 17 -16.86 -83.49 -16.61
N LYS A 18 -15.95 -84.16 -15.90
CA LYS A 18 -15.44 -85.50 -16.24
C LYS A 18 -16.23 -86.64 -15.59
N LEU A 19 -17.00 -86.37 -14.53
CA LEU A 19 -17.86 -87.36 -13.87
C LEU A 19 -19.04 -87.80 -14.74
N GLU A 20 -19.59 -86.90 -15.56
CA GLU A 20 -20.68 -87.22 -16.50
C GLU A 20 -20.21 -88.15 -17.64
N ALA A 21 -18.93 -88.10 -18.00
CA ALA A 21 -18.32 -89.03 -18.95
C ALA A 21 -18.13 -90.43 -18.35
N LEU A 22 -17.76 -90.53 -17.07
CA LEU A 22 -17.58 -91.82 -16.36
C LEU A 22 -18.89 -92.60 -16.17
N VAL A 23 -20.05 -91.91 -16.12
CA VAL A 23 -21.39 -92.54 -16.13
C VAL A 23 -21.76 -93.10 -17.51
N ARG A 24 -21.28 -92.48 -18.60
CA ARG A 24 -21.46 -93.00 -19.97
C ARG A 24 -20.59 -94.22 -20.26
N GLU A 25 -19.46 -94.37 -19.57
CA GLU A 25 -18.53 -95.51 -19.68
C GLU A 25 -18.88 -96.70 -18.75
N GLU A 26 -20.06 -96.72 -18.11
CA GLU A 26 -20.52 -97.74 -17.14
C GLU A 26 -19.64 -97.94 -15.89
N LYS A 27 -18.63 -97.09 -15.68
CA LYS A 27 -17.75 -97.13 -14.49
C LYS A 27 -18.36 -96.50 -13.24
N MET A 28 -19.48 -95.79 -13.37
CA MET A 28 -20.20 -95.18 -12.25
C MET A 28 -21.71 -95.18 -12.52
N THR A 29 -22.53 -95.49 -11.52
CA THR A 29 -24.00 -95.54 -11.67
C THR A 29 -24.62 -94.15 -11.60
N ARG A 30 -25.76 -93.90 -12.27
CA ARG A 30 -26.48 -92.61 -12.18
C ARG A 30 -26.85 -92.23 -10.74
N GLN A 31 -27.20 -93.21 -9.90
CA GLN A 31 -27.44 -92.98 -8.46
C GLN A 31 -26.19 -92.47 -7.72
N GLN A 32 -25.01 -93.01 -8.01
CA GLN A 32 -23.75 -92.56 -7.39
C GLN A 32 -23.39 -91.13 -7.82
N LEU A 33 -23.69 -90.74 -9.07
CA LEU A 33 -23.51 -89.37 -9.54
C LEU A 33 -24.47 -88.38 -8.84
N GLU A 34 -25.73 -88.76 -8.65
CA GLU A 34 -26.71 -87.93 -7.93
C GLU A 34 -26.35 -87.79 -6.44
N GLU A 35 -25.89 -88.86 -5.79
CA GLU A 35 -25.37 -88.80 -4.41
C GLU A 35 -24.13 -87.92 -4.30
N LEU A 36 -23.20 -87.99 -5.26
CA LEU A 36 -22.02 -87.11 -5.32
C LEU A 36 -22.40 -85.65 -5.56
N LYS A 37 -23.36 -85.36 -6.46
CA LYS A 37 -23.88 -84.00 -6.70
C LYS A 37 -24.54 -83.44 -5.43
N LYS A 38 -25.38 -84.22 -4.76
CA LYS A 38 -26.04 -83.82 -3.51
C LYS A 38 -25.03 -83.59 -2.38
N LYS A 39 -24.01 -84.44 -2.26
CA LYS A 39 -22.93 -84.29 -1.29
C LYS A 39 -22.05 -83.09 -1.60
N TYR A 40 -21.81 -82.80 -2.88
CA TYR A 40 -21.10 -81.61 -3.33
C TYR A 40 -21.86 -80.33 -3.03
N GLU A 41 -23.16 -80.26 -3.32
CA GLU A 41 -24.00 -79.10 -2.94
C GLU A 41 -23.95 -78.87 -1.43
N GLN A 42 -24.13 -79.92 -0.63
CA GLN A 42 -24.04 -79.84 0.84
C GLN A 42 -22.67 -79.36 1.33
N LEU A 43 -21.58 -79.90 0.78
CA LEU A 43 -20.22 -79.52 1.16
C LEU A 43 -19.85 -78.12 0.65
N THR A 44 -20.37 -77.71 -0.50
CA THR A 44 -20.17 -76.36 -1.06
C THR A 44 -20.85 -75.32 -0.18
N GLU A 45 -22.08 -75.58 0.26
CA GLU A 45 -22.78 -74.72 1.23
C GLU A 45 -22.02 -74.63 2.57
N GLN A 46 -21.44 -75.74 3.03
CA GLN A 46 -20.56 -75.74 4.21
C GLN A 46 -19.26 -74.97 3.99
N LEU A 47 -18.64 -75.08 2.81
CA LEU A 47 -17.43 -74.35 2.44
C LEU A 47 -17.69 -72.84 2.35
N GLU A 48 -18.81 -72.42 1.74
CA GLU A 48 -19.21 -71.02 1.68
C GLU A 48 -19.42 -70.44 3.09
N LYS A 49 -20.09 -71.20 3.98
CA LYS A 49 -20.25 -70.82 5.40
C LYS A 49 -18.90 -70.71 6.11
N LEU A 50 -17.95 -71.61 5.85
CA LEU A 50 -16.61 -71.58 6.43
C LEU A 50 -15.79 -70.39 5.91
N VAL A 51 -15.84 -70.11 4.60
CA VAL A 51 -15.14 -68.97 3.99
C VAL A 51 -15.73 -67.65 4.49
N GLY A 52 -17.04 -67.58 4.67
CA GLY A 52 -17.71 -66.43 5.32
C GLY A 52 -17.17 -66.20 6.72
N LYS A 53 -17.16 -67.24 7.57
CA LYS A 53 -16.59 -67.17 8.92
C LYS A 53 -15.10 -66.82 8.93
N LEU A 54 -14.30 -67.34 7.99
CA LEU A 54 -12.87 -67.01 7.90
C LEU A 54 -12.66 -65.53 7.56
N LYS A 55 -13.50 -64.95 6.69
CA LYS A 55 -13.46 -63.51 6.40
C LYS A 55 -13.88 -62.68 7.61
N GLU A 56 -14.94 -63.06 8.30
CA GLU A 56 -15.37 -62.40 9.54
C GLU A 56 -14.26 -62.43 10.59
N ILE A 57 -13.63 -63.59 10.81
CA ILE A 57 -12.50 -63.75 11.73
C ILE A 57 -11.30 -62.90 11.28
N ASP A 58 -11.00 -62.84 9.99
CA ASP A 58 -9.90 -62.01 9.46
C ASP A 58 -10.19 -60.51 9.67
N GLU A 59 -11.39 -60.04 9.36
CA GLU A 59 -11.84 -58.65 9.58
C GLU A 59 -11.82 -58.27 11.08
N GLU A 60 -12.30 -59.16 11.95
CA GLU A 60 -12.22 -58.99 13.41
C GLU A 60 -10.77 -58.96 13.89
N THR A 61 -9.92 -59.87 13.37
CA THR A 61 -8.50 -59.95 13.75
C THR A 61 -7.76 -58.69 13.32
N GLN A 62 -7.98 -58.19 12.10
CA GLN A 62 -7.38 -56.94 11.63
C GLN A 62 -7.83 -55.75 12.49
N THR A 63 -9.10 -55.71 12.88
CA THR A 63 -9.64 -54.67 13.76
C THR A 63 -9.02 -54.72 15.15
N LEU A 64 -8.90 -55.91 15.73
CA LEU A 64 -8.25 -56.13 17.04
C LEU A 64 -6.77 -55.75 17.00
N LEU A 65 -6.04 -56.14 15.96
CA LEU A 65 -4.64 -55.79 15.76
C LEU A 65 -4.48 -54.27 15.66
N LYS A 66 -5.30 -53.59 14.87
CA LYS A 66 -5.25 -52.13 14.75
C LYS A 66 -5.54 -51.43 16.08
N ASN A 67 -6.53 -51.90 16.84
CA ASN A 67 -6.84 -51.34 18.15
C ASN A 67 -5.69 -51.56 19.15
N LEU A 68 -5.06 -52.73 19.13
CA LEU A 68 -3.90 -53.04 19.97
C LEU A 68 -2.69 -52.16 19.61
N GLU A 69 -2.44 -51.92 18.33
CA GLU A 69 -1.41 -50.98 17.86
C GLU A 69 -1.68 -49.57 18.40
N ILE A 70 -2.94 -49.09 18.32
CA ILE A 70 -3.35 -47.79 18.86
C ILE A 70 -3.12 -47.71 20.36
N GLU A 71 -3.56 -48.73 21.10
CA GLU A 71 -3.43 -48.77 22.56
C GLU A 71 -1.96 -48.78 23.00
N ALA A 72 -1.12 -49.56 22.31
CA ALA A 72 0.32 -49.63 22.60
C ALA A 72 1.06 -48.32 22.29
N CYS A 73 0.70 -47.63 21.19
CA CYS A 73 1.35 -46.39 20.77
C CYS A 73 0.83 -45.13 21.50
N THR A 74 -0.40 -45.15 22.02
CA THR A 74 -1.03 -43.97 22.66
C THR A 74 -0.19 -43.39 23.82
N PRO A 75 0.35 -44.18 24.76
CA PRO A 75 1.21 -43.66 25.83
C PRO A 75 2.49 -42.99 25.31
N LEU A 76 3.08 -43.53 24.23
CA LEU A 76 4.29 -42.97 23.60
C LEU A 76 4.00 -41.63 22.94
N ILE A 77 2.89 -41.53 22.20
CA ILE A 77 2.44 -40.28 21.58
C ILE A 77 2.16 -39.22 22.66
N LYS A 78 1.40 -39.57 23.70
CA LYS A 78 1.13 -38.67 24.82
C LYS A 78 2.41 -38.23 25.53
N GLY A 79 3.34 -39.15 25.76
CA GLY A 79 4.65 -38.86 26.33
C GLY A 79 5.44 -37.85 25.49
N GLY A 80 5.52 -38.06 24.18
CA GLY A 80 6.23 -37.17 23.25
C GLY A 80 5.63 -35.76 23.16
N LEU A 81 4.30 -35.63 23.29
CA LEU A 81 3.62 -34.33 23.25
C LEU A 81 3.58 -33.62 24.61
N SER A 82 3.87 -34.31 25.72
CA SER A 82 3.72 -33.77 27.07
C SER A 82 4.58 -32.53 27.34
N ASP A 83 5.86 -32.55 26.94
CA ASP A 83 6.78 -31.42 27.11
C ASP A 83 6.32 -30.19 26.29
N LEU A 84 5.83 -30.43 25.06
CA LEU A 84 5.27 -29.36 24.23
C LEU A 84 4.01 -28.75 24.86
N ARG A 85 3.12 -29.57 25.41
CA ARG A 85 1.91 -29.07 26.11
C ARG A 85 2.27 -28.22 27.32
N ALA A 86 3.31 -28.60 28.07
CA ALA A 86 3.78 -27.84 29.22
C ALA A 86 4.44 -26.52 28.84
N ARG A 87 5.28 -26.50 27.79
CA ARG A 87 5.99 -25.29 27.33
C ARG A 87 5.08 -24.30 26.60
N LEU A 88 4.03 -24.77 25.95
CA LEU A 88 3.13 -23.95 25.12
C LEU A 88 1.67 -24.04 25.62
N PRO A 89 1.34 -23.44 26.78
CA PRO A 89 0.01 -23.51 27.40
C PRO A 89 -1.01 -22.57 26.72
N TYR A 90 -1.04 -22.53 25.39
CA TYR A 90 -1.95 -21.70 24.61
C TYR A 90 -3.15 -22.52 24.12
N PRO A 91 -4.41 -22.08 24.32
CA PRO A 91 -5.60 -22.87 23.96
C PRO A 91 -5.66 -23.32 22.49
N GLY A 92 -5.17 -22.51 21.55
CA GLY A 92 -5.07 -22.89 20.14
C GLY A 92 -4.05 -24.00 19.89
N VAL A 93 -2.89 -23.91 20.54
CA VAL A 93 -1.83 -24.93 20.43
C VAL A 93 -2.29 -26.24 21.08
N GLN A 94 -2.97 -26.20 22.22
CA GLN A 94 -3.48 -27.42 22.88
C GLN A 94 -4.49 -28.14 21.98
N ARG A 95 -5.44 -27.42 21.35
CA ARG A 95 -6.36 -27.99 20.37
C ARG A 95 -5.63 -28.64 19.19
N TYR A 96 -4.61 -27.98 18.65
CA TYR A 96 -3.79 -28.53 17.57
C TYR A 96 -3.04 -29.81 18.00
N LEU A 97 -2.48 -29.83 19.22
CA LEU A 97 -1.80 -31.01 19.76
C LEU A 97 -2.78 -32.18 20.04
N ASP A 98 -4.03 -31.90 20.40
CA ASP A 98 -5.07 -32.93 20.53
C ASP A 98 -5.46 -33.52 19.17
N GLU A 99 -5.50 -32.69 18.12
CA GLU A 99 -5.72 -33.16 16.75
C GLU A 99 -4.55 -33.99 16.23
N ILE A 100 -3.31 -33.59 16.51
CA ILE A 100 -2.11 -34.39 16.21
C ILE A 100 -2.18 -35.75 16.90
N GLU A 101 -2.50 -35.79 18.20
CA GLU A 101 -2.60 -37.05 18.96
C GLU A 101 -3.60 -38.01 18.30
N LYS A 102 -4.79 -37.51 17.95
CA LYS A 102 -5.84 -38.31 17.27
C LYS A 102 -5.41 -38.76 15.87
N ASN A 103 -4.69 -37.91 15.14
CA ASN A 103 -4.28 -38.22 13.77
C ASN A 103 -3.16 -39.26 13.74
N LEU A 104 -2.14 -39.11 14.60
CA LEU A 104 -1.08 -40.09 14.79
C LEU A 104 -1.62 -41.47 15.18
N ALA A 105 -2.64 -41.52 16.04
CA ALA A 105 -3.29 -42.77 16.41
C ALA A 105 -4.04 -43.43 15.23
N ARG A 106 -4.58 -42.66 14.29
CA ARG A 106 -5.32 -43.21 13.14
C ARG A 106 -4.41 -43.74 12.04
N ASP A 107 -3.28 -43.04 11.81
CA ASP A 107 -2.40 -43.25 10.67
C ASP A 107 -1.03 -43.81 11.09
N LEU A 108 -1.02 -44.77 12.02
CA LEU A 108 0.21 -45.44 12.49
C LEU A 108 0.99 -46.12 11.35
N ASP A 109 0.28 -46.56 10.31
CA ASP A 109 0.88 -47.19 9.13
C ASP A 109 1.87 -46.27 8.40
N LEU A 110 1.67 -44.94 8.43
CA LEU A 110 2.58 -43.97 7.82
C LEU A 110 3.97 -43.97 8.45
N PHE A 111 4.09 -44.48 9.69
CA PHE A 111 5.34 -44.53 10.45
C PHE A 111 6.01 -45.91 10.39
N LYS A 112 5.45 -46.87 9.64
CA LYS A 112 6.08 -48.16 9.35
C LYS A 112 7.18 -47.98 8.28
N ALA A 113 8.21 -48.84 8.31
CA ALA A 113 9.38 -48.71 7.42
C ALA A 113 8.97 -48.78 5.93
N GLY A 114 9.44 -47.83 5.12
CA GLY A 114 9.15 -47.75 3.68
C GLY A 114 7.85 -47.01 3.31
N ALA A 115 6.90 -46.88 4.24
CA ALA A 115 5.58 -46.28 3.98
C ALA A 115 5.66 -44.80 3.53
N LYS A 116 6.62 -44.04 4.08
CA LYS A 116 6.87 -42.66 3.67
C LYS A 116 7.26 -42.55 2.19
N GLU A 117 8.23 -43.37 1.76
CA GLU A 117 8.75 -43.31 0.39
C GLU A 117 7.71 -43.76 -0.64
N GLU A 118 6.86 -44.73 -0.28
CA GLU A 118 5.72 -45.15 -1.09
C GLU A 118 4.68 -44.04 -1.19
N SER A 119 4.29 -43.44 -0.06
CA SER A 119 3.31 -42.33 -0.03
C SER A 119 3.79 -41.09 -0.79
N GLU A 120 5.06 -40.71 -0.66
CA GLU A 120 5.65 -39.59 -1.41
C GLU A 120 5.73 -39.88 -2.92
N LYS A 121 6.00 -41.13 -3.33
CA LYS A 121 6.00 -41.53 -4.75
C LYS A 121 4.60 -41.49 -5.35
N GLU A 122 3.57 -41.90 -4.60
CA GLU A 122 2.19 -41.93 -5.06
C GLU A 122 1.52 -40.55 -5.09
N SER A 123 1.68 -39.77 -4.01
CA SER A 123 0.99 -38.48 -3.82
C SER A 123 1.81 -37.27 -4.27
N GLY A 124 3.14 -37.40 -4.33
CA GLY A 124 4.06 -36.29 -4.57
C GLY A 124 4.12 -35.26 -3.44
N GLN A 125 3.54 -35.55 -2.26
CA GLN A 125 3.49 -34.67 -1.09
C GLN A 125 4.15 -35.34 0.11
N ASP A 126 4.68 -34.52 1.03
CA ASP A 126 5.21 -35.00 2.31
C ASP A 126 4.06 -35.50 3.20
N PRO A 127 3.99 -36.80 3.54
CA PRO A 127 2.92 -37.35 4.38
C PRO A 127 2.94 -36.78 5.81
N TYR A 128 4.05 -36.16 6.23
CA TYR A 128 4.15 -35.50 7.53
C TYR A 128 3.74 -34.03 7.53
N LEU A 129 3.28 -33.50 6.38
CA LEU A 129 2.80 -32.13 6.25
C LEU A 129 1.77 -31.72 7.34
N PRO A 130 0.77 -32.55 7.73
CA PRO A 130 -0.19 -32.17 8.78
C PRO A 130 0.43 -31.87 10.15
N TYR A 131 1.63 -32.37 10.42
CA TYR A 131 2.34 -32.21 11.70
C TYR A 131 3.31 -31.01 11.71
N ARG A 132 3.43 -30.28 10.59
CA ARG A 132 4.29 -29.10 10.48
C ARG A 132 3.60 -27.85 11.03
N VAL A 133 4.41 -26.85 11.42
CA VAL A 133 3.93 -25.52 11.82
C VAL A 133 4.51 -24.47 10.89
N ASN A 134 3.68 -23.51 10.46
CA ASN A 134 4.12 -22.36 9.68
C ASN A 134 4.23 -21.12 10.56
N LEU A 135 5.46 -20.67 10.82
CA LEU A 135 5.71 -19.44 11.57
C LEU A 135 5.50 -18.22 10.67
N LEU A 136 4.36 -17.56 10.82
CA LEU A 136 3.97 -16.41 9.99
C LEU A 136 4.68 -15.10 10.39
N VAL A 137 4.85 -14.88 11.69
CA VAL A 137 5.45 -13.66 12.24
C VAL A 137 6.34 -14.05 13.41
N ASP A 138 7.60 -13.62 13.36
CA ASP A 138 8.56 -13.78 14.45
C ASP A 138 8.90 -12.40 15.03
N ASN A 139 8.60 -12.22 16.31
CA ASN A 139 8.89 -11.03 17.10
C ASN A 139 9.77 -11.35 18.32
N SER A 140 10.54 -12.45 18.28
CA SER A 140 11.39 -12.86 19.41
C SER A 140 12.54 -11.90 19.69
N GLU A 141 13.08 -11.24 18.65
CA GLU A 141 14.20 -10.30 18.75
C GLU A 141 13.76 -8.82 18.86
N THR A 142 12.46 -8.53 18.78
CA THR A 142 11.98 -7.14 18.87
C THR A 142 12.02 -6.61 20.30
N LYS A 143 12.68 -5.46 20.49
CA LYS A 143 12.82 -4.80 21.80
C LYS A 143 11.60 -3.97 22.22
N GLY A 144 10.66 -3.74 21.31
CA GLY A 144 9.49 -2.90 21.51
C GLY A 144 8.40 -3.20 20.49
N ALA A 145 7.37 -2.36 20.45
CA ALA A 145 6.27 -2.53 19.50
C ALA A 145 6.78 -2.48 18.04
N PRO A 146 6.34 -3.39 17.16
CA PRO A 146 6.77 -3.39 15.77
C PRO A 146 6.34 -2.10 15.06
N VAL A 147 7.23 -1.52 14.27
CA VAL A 147 6.90 -0.38 13.38
C VAL A 147 7.22 -0.80 11.96
N ILE A 148 6.17 -1.11 11.20
CA ILE A 148 6.28 -1.56 9.82
C ILE A 148 5.92 -0.39 8.90
N MET A 149 6.88 0.04 8.08
CA MET A 149 6.63 0.98 7.00
C MET A 149 6.46 0.19 5.71
N GLU A 150 5.26 0.21 5.14
CA GLU A 150 5.00 -0.44 3.84
C GLU A 150 5.00 0.63 2.75
N THR A 151 6.05 0.62 1.93
CA THR A 151 6.26 1.57 0.84
C THR A 151 5.58 1.13 -0.46
N SER A 152 5.15 -0.13 -0.56
CA SER A 152 4.42 -0.66 -1.71
C SER A 152 3.20 -1.44 -1.22
N PRO A 153 2.10 -0.74 -0.86
CA PRO A 153 0.95 -1.32 -0.19
C PRO A 153 0.03 -2.12 -1.13
N THR A 154 0.61 -2.96 -1.99
CA THR A 154 -0.15 -3.91 -2.79
C THR A 154 -0.94 -4.86 -1.87
N TYR A 155 -2.05 -5.39 -2.38
CA TYR A 155 -2.88 -6.33 -1.62
C TYR A 155 -2.07 -7.49 -0.99
N PRO A 156 -1.22 -8.24 -1.72
CA PRO A 156 -0.45 -9.33 -1.12
C PRO A 156 0.59 -8.84 -0.10
N ASN A 157 1.21 -7.68 -0.32
CA ASN A 157 2.18 -7.15 0.63
C ASN A 157 1.51 -6.76 1.95
N LEU A 158 0.33 -6.15 1.91
CA LEU A 158 -0.38 -5.73 3.13
C LEU A 158 -1.09 -6.88 3.84
N PHE A 159 -1.88 -7.66 3.10
CA PHE A 159 -2.79 -8.66 3.68
C PHE A 159 -2.26 -10.09 3.57
N GLY A 160 -1.08 -10.27 2.98
CA GLY A 160 -0.50 -11.60 2.78
C GLY A 160 -1.10 -12.31 1.57
N THR A 161 -0.59 -13.51 1.33
CA THR A 161 -1.02 -14.33 0.20
C THR A 161 -0.90 -15.81 0.53
N ILE A 162 -1.55 -16.64 -0.27
CA ILE A 162 -1.43 -18.09 -0.23
C ILE A 162 -0.77 -18.52 -1.54
N GLU A 163 0.50 -18.92 -1.46
CA GLU A 163 1.27 -19.29 -2.65
C GLU A 163 0.85 -20.67 -3.19
N TYR A 164 1.05 -20.86 -4.49
CA TYR A 164 0.88 -22.14 -5.17
C TYR A 164 2.24 -22.66 -5.64
N ALA A 165 2.44 -23.97 -5.54
CA ALA A 165 3.48 -24.66 -6.28
C ALA A 165 2.86 -25.56 -7.33
N TYR A 166 3.57 -25.74 -8.43
CA TYR A 166 3.22 -26.72 -9.43
C TYR A 166 3.83 -28.07 -9.05
N SER A 167 2.99 -29.10 -8.96
CA SER A 167 3.45 -30.46 -8.74
C SER A 167 4.23 -30.97 -9.96
N ARG A 168 4.91 -32.12 -9.81
CA ARG A 168 5.60 -32.80 -10.93
C ARG A 168 4.67 -33.12 -12.11
N PHE A 169 3.36 -33.14 -11.87
CA PHE A 169 2.32 -33.38 -12.88
C PHE A 169 1.69 -32.07 -13.42
N GLY A 170 2.27 -30.91 -13.12
CA GLY A 170 1.80 -29.60 -13.63
C GLY A 170 0.56 -29.04 -12.93
N LEU A 171 0.07 -29.69 -11.87
CA LEU A 171 -1.11 -29.25 -11.12
C LEU A 171 -0.71 -28.23 -10.05
N ALA A 172 -1.41 -27.10 -9.97
CA ALA A 172 -1.23 -26.11 -8.91
C ALA A 172 -1.74 -26.63 -7.57
N GLN A 173 -0.84 -26.83 -6.62
CA GLN A 173 -1.08 -27.28 -5.26
C GLN A 173 -0.76 -26.17 -4.25
N THR A 174 -1.51 -26.12 -3.17
CA THR A 174 -1.25 -25.23 -2.04
C THR A 174 -1.51 -25.93 -0.71
N ASP A 175 -0.89 -25.43 0.35
CA ASP A 175 -0.95 -25.96 1.70
C ASP A 175 -0.71 -24.84 2.73
N PHE A 176 -0.95 -25.10 4.01
CA PHE A 176 -0.86 -24.07 5.05
C PHE A 176 0.56 -23.52 5.26
N THR A 177 1.61 -24.22 4.84
CA THR A 177 3.00 -23.75 4.91
C THR A 177 3.33 -22.70 3.85
N ARG A 178 2.44 -22.53 2.87
CA ARG A 178 2.54 -21.55 1.78
C ARG A 178 1.81 -20.24 2.06
N ILE A 179 1.18 -20.14 3.23
CA ILE A 179 0.60 -18.89 3.70
C ILE A 179 1.75 -17.94 4.06
N LYS A 180 1.73 -16.73 3.49
CA LYS A 180 2.68 -15.65 3.77
C LYS A 180 1.97 -14.52 4.48
N ALA A 181 2.55 -14.05 5.59
CA ALA A 181 2.05 -12.89 6.31
C ALA A 181 2.35 -11.58 5.57
N GLY A 182 1.34 -10.74 5.45
CA GLY A 182 1.51 -9.37 5.00
C GLY A 182 1.96 -8.43 6.13
N SER A 183 2.33 -7.21 5.74
CA SER A 183 2.80 -6.13 6.61
C SER A 183 1.77 -5.75 7.69
N PHE A 184 0.46 -5.92 7.44
CA PHE A 184 -0.56 -5.69 8.46
C PHE A 184 -0.44 -6.68 9.63
N LEU A 185 -0.29 -7.98 9.34
CA LEU A 185 -0.15 -9.00 10.37
C LEU A 185 1.20 -8.88 11.09
N LYS A 186 2.27 -8.52 10.37
CA LYS A 186 3.59 -8.24 10.96
C LYS A 186 3.56 -7.04 11.92
N ALA A 187 2.70 -6.06 11.68
CA ALA A 187 2.49 -4.89 12.54
C ALA A 187 1.57 -5.18 13.75
N ASN A 188 1.09 -6.40 13.93
CA ASN A 188 0.19 -6.74 15.03
C ASN A 188 0.85 -6.48 16.39
N GLY A 189 0.19 -5.69 17.24
CA GLY A 189 0.73 -5.20 18.51
C GLY A 189 1.52 -3.89 18.42
N GLY A 190 1.64 -3.30 17.23
CA GLY A 190 2.40 -2.07 17.00
C GLY A 190 1.78 -1.14 15.95
N TYR A 191 2.61 -0.66 15.04
CA TYR A 191 2.30 0.42 14.10
C TYR A 191 2.53 -0.01 12.65
N LEU A 192 1.59 0.34 11.78
CA LEU A 192 1.71 0.22 10.33
C LEU A 192 1.65 1.62 9.73
N VAL A 193 2.73 2.02 9.04
CA VAL A 193 2.83 3.33 8.38
C VAL A 193 2.65 3.15 6.89
N LEU A 194 1.73 3.90 6.29
CA LEU A 194 1.36 3.81 4.88
C LEU A 194 1.26 5.21 4.25
N ASN A 195 1.57 5.31 2.97
CA ASN A 195 1.17 6.46 2.16
C ASN A 195 -0.31 6.31 1.78
N ALA A 196 -1.10 7.36 2.03
CA ALA A 196 -2.55 7.36 1.78
C ALA A 196 -2.88 7.25 0.29
N LEU A 197 -2.10 7.88 -0.59
CA LEU A 197 -2.34 7.83 -2.03
C LEU A 197 -2.12 6.40 -2.55
N ASP A 198 -1.01 5.77 -2.18
CA ASP A 198 -0.67 4.41 -2.60
C ASP A 198 -1.72 3.38 -2.15
N VAL A 199 -2.25 3.56 -0.93
CA VAL A 199 -3.33 2.70 -0.40
C VAL A 199 -4.65 2.86 -1.18
N LEU A 200 -4.93 4.05 -1.69
CA LEU A 200 -6.17 4.34 -2.41
C LEU A 200 -6.11 3.96 -3.89
N THR A 201 -4.93 4.02 -4.50
CA THR A 201 -4.72 3.62 -5.89
C THR A 201 -4.69 2.11 -6.06
N GLU A 202 -4.24 1.37 -5.04
CA GLU A 202 -4.18 -0.09 -5.06
C GLU A 202 -5.57 -0.74 -4.95
N PRO A 203 -6.01 -1.55 -5.95
CA PRO A 203 -7.35 -2.13 -5.98
C PRO A 203 -7.69 -2.98 -4.75
N GLY A 204 -8.81 -2.66 -4.10
CA GLY A 204 -9.36 -3.43 -2.98
C GLY A 204 -8.60 -3.28 -1.65
N VAL A 205 -7.50 -2.52 -1.63
CA VAL A 205 -6.69 -2.31 -0.42
C VAL A 205 -7.43 -1.43 0.58
N TRP A 206 -7.93 -0.26 0.16
CA TRP A 206 -8.65 0.67 1.03
C TRP A 206 -9.84 0.02 1.75
N SER A 207 -10.71 -0.64 0.99
CA SER A 207 -11.92 -1.27 1.53
C SER A 207 -11.57 -2.41 2.50
N THR A 208 -10.55 -3.21 2.19
CA THR A 208 -10.07 -4.29 3.07
C THR A 208 -9.44 -3.73 4.34
N LEU A 209 -8.65 -2.65 4.24
CA LEU A 209 -8.03 -1.98 5.37
C LEU A 209 -9.08 -1.43 6.33
N ILE A 210 -10.03 -0.65 5.82
CA ILE A 210 -11.12 -0.05 6.61
C ILE A 210 -11.96 -1.13 7.30
N ARG A 211 -12.29 -2.23 6.59
CA ARG A 211 -13.01 -3.37 7.16
C ARG A 211 -12.21 -4.03 8.28
N THR A 212 -10.94 -4.31 8.05
CA THR A 212 -10.04 -4.94 9.03
C THR A 212 -9.89 -4.06 10.27
N LEU A 213 -9.74 -2.75 10.11
CA LEU A 213 -9.63 -1.80 11.23
C LEU A 213 -10.92 -1.66 12.02
N ARG A 214 -12.08 -1.71 11.35
CA ARG A 214 -13.39 -1.62 12.00
C ARG A 214 -13.67 -2.83 12.89
N TYR A 215 -13.45 -4.03 12.37
CA TYR A 215 -13.78 -5.26 13.08
C TYR A 215 -12.61 -5.78 13.94
N GLN A 216 -11.40 -5.26 13.74
CA GLN A 216 -10.17 -5.73 14.38
C GLN A 216 -9.88 -7.22 14.12
N VAL A 217 -10.40 -7.73 13.01
CA VAL A 217 -10.26 -9.11 12.57
C VAL A 217 -9.58 -9.10 11.22
N PHE A 218 -8.48 -9.83 11.11
CA PHE A 218 -7.67 -9.97 9.92
C PHE A 218 -7.85 -11.36 9.32
N GLU A 219 -8.05 -11.43 8.01
CA GLU A 219 -8.19 -12.67 7.26
C GLU A 219 -7.29 -12.65 6.04
N ILE A 220 -6.42 -13.66 5.92
CA ILE A 220 -5.66 -13.87 4.68
C ILE A 220 -6.61 -14.48 3.67
N GLN A 221 -6.83 -13.74 2.58
CA GLN A 221 -7.69 -14.16 1.48
C GLN A 221 -6.85 -14.74 0.35
N ASN A 222 -7.46 -15.67 -0.37
CA ASN A 222 -6.91 -16.18 -1.61
C ASN A 222 -7.48 -15.30 -2.74
N PRO A 223 -6.68 -14.41 -3.37
CA PRO A 223 -7.21 -13.56 -4.43
C PRO A 223 -7.76 -14.46 -5.55
N ILE A 224 -8.95 -14.10 -6.05
CA ILE A 224 -9.61 -14.86 -7.13
C ILE A 224 -8.72 -14.75 -8.37
N SER A 225 -7.95 -15.79 -8.65
CA SER A 225 -7.25 -15.91 -9.92
C SER A 225 -8.27 -16.34 -10.97
N LEU A 226 -8.64 -15.42 -11.86
CA LEU A 226 -9.49 -15.69 -13.03
C LEU A 226 -8.94 -16.82 -13.92
N PHE A 227 -7.64 -17.16 -13.78
CA PHE A 227 -6.92 -18.09 -14.64
C PHE A 227 -6.44 -19.36 -13.91
N ALA A 228 -6.60 -19.49 -12.59
CA ALA A 228 -6.15 -20.67 -11.85
C ALA A 228 -7.32 -21.54 -11.38
N ILE A 229 -7.51 -22.67 -12.07
CA ILE A 229 -8.35 -23.76 -11.57
C ILE A 229 -7.50 -24.54 -10.57
N SER A 230 -7.50 -24.11 -9.30
CA SER A 230 -6.95 -24.93 -8.22
C SER A 230 -8.07 -25.73 -7.55
N PRO A 231 -7.92 -27.05 -7.38
CA PRO A 231 -8.89 -27.88 -6.66
C PRO A 231 -8.89 -27.62 -5.14
N THR A 232 -7.80 -27.07 -4.59
CA THR A 232 -7.61 -26.90 -3.14
C THR A 232 -7.65 -25.43 -2.77
N ARG A 233 -8.68 -25.02 -2.02
CA ARG A 233 -8.77 -23.67 -1.43
C ARG A 233 -8.60 -23.76 0.08
N LEU A 234 -7.65 -23.00 0.60
CA LEU A 234 -7.47 -22.81 2.04
C LEU A 234 -8.25 -21.59 2.50
N LYS A 235 -8.89 -21.72 3.67
CA LYS A 235 -9.50 -20.61 4.39
C LYS A 235 -8.89 -20.56 5.79
N PRO A 236 -7.81 -19.78 5.99
CA PRO A 236 -7.20 -19.62 7.30
C PRO A 236 -8.20 -19.08 8.33
N GLU A 237 -8.03 -19.47 9.60
CA GLU A 237 -8.82 -18.91 10.69
C GLU A 237 -8.54 -17.40 10.82
N PRO A 238 -9.57 -16.55 11.04
CA PRO A 238 -9.37 -15.13 11.27
C PRO A 238 -8.52 -14.84 12.51
N VAL A 239 -7.67 -13.82 12.44
CA VAL A 239 -6.78 -13.42 13.53
C VAL A 239 -7.26 -12.10 14.12
N GLN A 240 -7.46 -12.05 15.44
CA GLN A 240 -7.71 -10.80 16.14
C GLN A 240 -6.42 -9.95 16.14
N CYS A 241 -6.49 -8.76 15.56
CA CYS A 241 -5.33 -7.89 15.40
C CYS A 241 -5.48 -6.56 16.15
N ARG A 242 -4.38 -6.09 16.72
CA ARG A 242 -4.25 -4.80 17.40
C ARG A 242 -3.17 -3.98 16.70
N VAL A 243 -3.52 -3.39 15.57
CA VAL A 243 -2.61 -2.58 14.74
C VAL A 243 -3.04 -1.11 14.82
N LYS A 244 -2.08 -0.21 15.06
CA LYS A 244 -2.27 1.24 14.90
C LYS A 244 -1.80 1.66 13.51
N VAL A 245 -2.70 2.16 12.69
CA VAL A 245 -2.35 2.61 11.33
C VAL A 245 -2.07 4.11 11.33
N ILE A 246 -0.95 4.48 10.73
CA ILE A 246 -0.55 5.87 10.47
C ILE A 246 -0.58 6.07 8.96
N LEU A 247 -1.51 6.90 8.49
CA LEU A 247 -1.56 7.32 7.09
C LEU A 247 -0.81 8.65 6.92
N ILE A 248 0.04 8.71 5.91
CA ILE A 248 0.77 9.91 5.50
C ILE A 248 0.21 10.34 4.15
N GLY A 249 -0.22 11.60 4.03
CA GLY A 249 -0.78 12.14 2.80
C GLY A 249 -0.89 13.66 2.85
N ASP A 250 -1.28 14.27 1.74
CA ASP A 250 -1.53 15.71 1.67
C ASP A 250 -2.90 16.10 2.28
N ASP A 251 -3.09 17.40 2.52
CA ASP A 251 -4.32 17.92 3.12
C ASP A 251 -5.53 17.78 2.19
N TYR A 252 -5.33 17.86 0.88
CA TYR A 252 -6.41 17.69 -0.09
C TYR A 252 -7.02 16.29 -0.01
N LEU A 253 -6.17 15.26 0.01
CA LEU A 253 -6.57 13.86 0.12
C LEU A 253 -7.22 13.57 1.47
N TYR A 254 -6.67 14.13 2.56
CA TYR A 254 -7.31 14.04 3.88
C TYR A 254 -8.72 14.59 3.84
N ASN A 255 -8.91 15.80 3.29
CA ASN A 255 -10.23 16.42 3.20
C ASN A 255 -11.18 15.61 2.31
N LEU A 256 -10.70 15.05 1.20
CA LEU A 256 -11.50 14.17 0.36
C LEU A 256 -12.01 12.95 1.15
N LEU A 257 -11.12 12.24 1.85
CA LEU A 257 -11.52 11.11 2.69
C LEU A 257 -12.45 11.54 3.81
N TYR A 258 -12.15 12.66 4.47
CA TYR A 258 -12.98 13.19 5.53
C TYR A 258 -14.39 13.52 5.03
N PHE A 259 -14.56 14.21 3.90
CA PHE A 259 -15.91 14.61 3.48
C PHE A 259 -16.70 13.48 2.82
N TYR A 260 -16.04 12.53 2.16
CA TYR A 260 -16.71 11.53 1.33
C TYR A 260 -16.70 10.09 1.89
N ASP A 261 -15.86 9.77 2.89
CA ASP A 261 -15.83 8.46 3.54
C ASP A 261 -16.27 8.56 5.02
N GLU A 262 -17.45 8.00 5.33
CA GLU A 262 -17.98 8.01 6.70
C GLU A 262 -17.16 7.19 7.69
N ASP A 263 -16.52 6.12 7.22
CA ASP A 263 -15.77 5.20 8.06
C ASP A 263 -14.39 5.74 8.37
N PHE A 264 -13.82 6.52 7.44
CA PHE A 264 -12.59 7.27 7.67
C PHE A 264 -12.67 8.10 8.97
N LYS A 265 -13.74 8.89 9.15
CA LYS A 265 -13.93 9.70 10.37
C LYS A 265 -13.99 8.87 11.65
N LYS A 266 -14.59 7.68 11.57
CA LYS A 266 -14.81 6.79 12.72
C LYS A 266 -13.51 6.09 13.13
N ILE A 267 -12.64 5.80 12.16
CA ILE A 267 -11.40 5.04 12.34
C ILE A 267 -10.22 5.99 12.62
N PHE A 268 -10.01 7.01 11.78
CA PHE A 268 -8.89 7.94 11.86
C PHE A 268 -9.26 9.20 12.65
N LYS A 269 -9.26 9.07 13.98
CA LYS A 269 -9.69 10.13 14.91
C LYS A 269 -8.63 11.18 15.21
N VAL A 270 -7.35 10.85 15.02
CA VAL A 270 -6.22 11.71 15.37
C VAL A 270 -5.64 12.28 14.07
N LYS A 271 -5.79 13.60 13.87
CA LYS A 271 -5.13 14.36 12.81
C LYS A 271 -3.82 14.92 13.37
N ALA A 272 -2.70 14.63 12.72
CA ALA A 272 -1.39 15.20 13.06
C ALA A 272 -0.91 16.02 11.87
N GLU A 273 -1.19 17.32 11.90
CA GLU A 273 -0.82 18.24 10.82
C GLU A 273 0.60 18.76 11.02
N PHE A 274 1.35 18.80 9.91
CA PHE A 274 2.64 19.45 9.84
C PHE A 274 2.48 20.75 9.07
N ASP A 275 2.68 21.86 9.77
CA ASP A 275 2.74 23.17 9.12
C ASP A 275 4.01 23.28 8.27
N SER A 276 3.95 24.06 7.20
CA SER A 276 5.09 24.38 6.33
C SER A 276 5.96 25.53 6.85
N GLU A 277 5.54 26.17 7.94
CA GLU A 277 6.29 27.19 8.65
C GLU A 277 6.26 27.01 10.18
N MET A 278 7.21 27.64 10.87
CA MET A 278 7.27 27.71 12.33
C MET A 278 7.73 29.10 12.79
N ASP A 279 7.42 29.47 14.03
CA ASP A 279 7.84 30.77 14.57
C ASP A 279 9.36 30.90 14.66
N LYS A 280 9.89 32.02 14.17
CA LYS A 280 11.31 32.35 14.30
C LYS A 280 11.62 32.78 15.74
N ASN A 281 12.22 31.88 16.51
CA ASN A 281 12.76 32.15 17.83
C ASN A 281 14.14 31.50 18.02
N LYS A 282 14.84 31.83 19.12
CA LYS A 282 16.20 31.31 19.38
C LYS A 282 16.26 29.78 19.42
N LYS A 283 15.23 29.12 19.97
CA LYS A 283 15.16 27.66 20.02
C LYS A 283 15.00 27.09 18.62
N ALA A 284 14.08 27.62 17.82
CA ALA A 284 13.86 27.21 16.44
C ALA A 284 15.12 27.34 15.58
N ILE A 285 15.86 28.46 15.71
CA ILE A 285 17.15 28.65 15.02
C ILE A 285 18.16 27.59 15.46
N ASN A 286 18.30 27.33 16.76
CA ASN A 286 19.22 26.31 17.26
C ASN A 286 18.84 24.89 16.77
N ASP A 287 17.55 24.57 16.75
CA ASP A 287 17.05 23.29 16.23
C ASP A 287 17.29 23.18 14.71
N TYR A 288 17.16 24.29 13.99
CA TYR A 288 17.52 24.38 12.57
C TYR A 288 19.02 24.12 12.33
N VAL A 289 19.90 24.69 13.16
CA VAL A 289 21.35 24.42 13.09
C VAL A 289 21.67 22.96 13.41
N ARG A 290 21.00 22.36 14.41
CA ARG A 290 21.14 20.92 14.71
C ARG A 290 20.68 20.06 13.54
N PHE A 291 19.59 20.46 12.87
CA PHE A 291 19.12 19.79 11.67
C PHE A 291 20.14 19.86 10.54
N LEU A 292 20.77 21.02 10.30
CA LEU A 292 21.86 21.16 9.32
C LEU A 292 23.04 20.25 9.67
N LYS A 293 23.45 20.21 10.95
CA LYS A 293 24.53 19.33 11.41
C LYS A 293 24.19 17.86 11.17
N LYS A 294 22.95 17.45 11.47
CA LYS A 294 22.45 16.10 11.20
C LYS A 294 22.58 15.75 9.71
N ILE A 295 22.15 16.63 8.80
CA ILE A 295 22.28 16.39 7.34
C ILE A 295 23.76 16.24 6.96
N CYS A 296 24.63 17.14 7.43
CA CYS A 296 26.06 17.05 7.12
C CYS A 296 26.67 15.72 7.59
N ASP A 297 26.24 15.20 8.74
CA ASP A 297 26.75 13.95 9.28
C ASP A 297 26.20 12.72 8.54
N GLU A 298 24.90 12.69 8.24
CA GLU A 298 24.23 11.59 7.52
C GLU A 298 24.74 11.48 6.07
N ASP A 299 24.83 12.61 5.37
CA ASP A 299 25.23 12.67 3.96
C ASP A 299 26.75 12.83 3.77
N LYS A 300 27.53 12.86 4.87
CA LYS A 300 29.00 13.04 4.89
C LYS A 300 29.47 14.29 4.14
N LEU A 301 28.79 15.41 4.35
CA LEU A 301 29.09 16.69 3.73
C LEU A 301 30.17 17.45 4.51
N ARG A 302 30.79 18.44 3.89
CA ARG A 302 31.70 19.37 4.59
C ARG A 302 30.96 20.15 5.68
N PRO A 303 31.67 20.55 6.75
CA PRO A 303 31.09 21.43 7.76
C PRO A 303 30.70 22.78 7.16
N VAL A 304 29.55 23.30 7.60
CA VAL A 304 29.07 24.64 7.26
C VAL A 304 29.62 25.64 8.28
N ASP A 305 30.21 26.73 7.82
CA ASP A 305 30.66 27.81 8.71
C ASP A 305 29.48 28.68 9.20
N LYS A 306 29.75 29.63 10.11
CA LYS A 306 28.70 30.48 10.71
C LYS A 306 28.01 31.36 9.65
N GLU A 307 28.73 31.82 8.63
CA GLU A 307 28.21 32.63 7.53
C GLU A 307 27.31 31.82 6.59
N GLY A 308 27.68 30.58 6.29
CA GLY A 308 26.90 29.62 5.52
C GLY A 308 25.62 29.22 6.24
N ILE A 309 25.70 28.92 7.54
CA ILE A 309 24.52 28.66 8.38
C ILE A 309 23.56 29.85 8.33
N ALA A 310 24.06 31.07 8.49
CA ALA A 310 23.23 32.27 8.41
C ALA A 310 22.54 32.41 7.04
N ALA A 311 23.26 32.12 5.94
CA ALA A 311 22.70 32.16 4.60
C ALA A 311 21.58 31.11 4.39
N ILE A 312 21.72 29.90 4.98
CA ILE A 312 20.71 28.84 4.89
C ILE A 312 19.47 29.19 5.74
N VAL A 313 19.65 29.84 6.90
CA VAL A 313 18.54 30.35 7.71
C VAL A 313 17.80 31.48 6.99
N GLU A 314 18.52 32.40 6.34
CA GLU A 314 17.94 33.44 5.48
C GLU A 314 17.14 32.85 4.31
N PHE A 315 17.65 31.77 3.71
CA PHE A 315 16.92 31.03 2.70
C PHE A 315 15.63 30.39 3.26
N GLY A 316 15.69 29.81 4.46
CA GLY A 316 14.51 29.29 5.17
C GLY A 316 13.45 30.36 5.48
N LEU A 317 13.88 31.58 5.82
CA LEU A 317 13.00 32.76 5.98
C LEU A 317 12.34 33.15 4.66
N ARG A 318 13.11 33.16 3.57
CA ARG A 318 12.60 33.49 2.23
C ARG A 318 11.58 32.44 1.75
N LEU A 319 11.85 31.16 1.99
CA LEU A 319 10.92 30.07 1.68
C LEU A 319 9.59 30.17 2.44
N ALA A 320 9.61 30.66 3.69
CA ALA A 320 8.40 30.88 4.46
C ALA A 320 7.58 32.09 3.97
N GLY A 321 8.17 33.00 3.17
CA GLY A 321 7.52 34.22 2.72
C GLY A 321 7.28 35.25 3.83
N TRP A 322 7.69 34.99 5.08
CA TRP A 322 7.47 35.88 6.21
C TRP A 322 8.69 36.01 7.12
N GLN A 323 9.14 37.24 7.37
CA GLN A 323 10.34 37.55 8.16
C GLN A 323 10.31 37.03 9.62
N LYS A 324 9.13 36.70 10.15
CA LYS A 324 8.94 36.18 11.52
C LYS A 324 8.78 34.66 11.57
N LYS A 325 8.85 33.97 10.42
CA LYS A 325 8.64 32.53 10.29
C LYS A 325 9.84 31.86 9.64
N LEU A 326 10.07 30.60 9.97
CA LEU A 326 11.06 29.73 9.33
C LEU A 326 10.35 28.60 8.62
N SER A 327 10.78 28.30 7.41
CA SER A 327 10.24 27.15 6.66
C SER A 327 10.58 25.84 7.37
N THR A 328 9.61 24.94 7.44
CA THR A 328 9.78 23.55 7.89
C THR A 328 9.84 22.58 6.70
N ARG A 329 9.95 23.11 5.46
CA ARG A 329 10.18 22.31 4.24
C ARG A 329 11.64 21.85 4.19
N PHE A 330 12.00 21.01 5.17
CA PHE A 330 13.34 20.54 5.47
C PHE A 330 14.04 19.86 4.29
N HIS A 331 13.28 19.23 3.38
CA HIS A 331 13.83 18.65 2.15
C HIS A 331 14.46 19.70 1.23
N LEU A 332 13.79 20.84 0.99
CA LEU A 332 14.33 21.93 0.17
C LEU A 332 15.60 22.55 0.78
N ILE A 333 15.66 22.57 2.11
CA ILE A 333 16.81 23.09 2.85
C ILE A 333 17.98 22.10 2.72
N ALA A 334 17.72 20.80 2.88
CA ALA A 334 18.71 19.76 2.70
C ALA A 334 19.30 19.76 1.28
N ASP A 335 18.47 19.96 0.26
CA ASP A 335 18.92 20.04 -1.13
C ASP A 335 19.88 21.21 -1.36
N ILE A 336 19.56 22.40 -0.83
CA ILE A 336 20.49 23.54 -0.89
C ILE A 336 21.81 23.25 -0.16
N VAL A 337 21.80 22.54 0.97
CA VAL A 337 23.02 22.16 1.68
C VAL A 337 23.88 21.23 0.83
N ARG A 338 23.27 20.23 0.18
CA ARG A 338 23.97 19.29 -0.72
C ARG A 338 24.54 20.00 -1.95
N GLU A 339 23.76 20.89 -2.56
CA GLU A 339 24.22 21.70 -3.70
C GLU A 339 25.36 22.65 -3.27
N ALA A 340 25.30 23.22 -2.07
CA ALA A 340 26.37 24.05 -1.54
C ALA A 340 27.66 23.25 -1.26
N ASP A 341 27.54 22.01 -0.77
CA ASP A 341 28.70 21.11 -0.63
C ASP A 341 29.34 20.80 -1.98
N TYR A 342 28.53 20.56 -3.02
CA TYR A 342 29.03 20.37 -4.38
C TYR A 342 29.86 21.59 -4.84
N TRP A 343 29.39 22.81 -4.60
CA TRP A 343 30.15 24.01 -4.95
C TRP A 343 31.40 24.21 -4.10
N ALA A 344 31.36 23.89 -2.80
CA ALA A 344 32.56 23.89 -1.96
C ALA A 344 33.62 22.94 -2.50
N LYS A 345 33.20 21.74 -2.96
CA LYS A 345 34.08 20.76 -3.62
C LYS A 345 34.72 21.31 -4.88
N GLN A 346 33.92 21.89 -5.76
CA GLN A 346 34.40 22.46 -7.02
C GLN A 346 35.39 23.60 -6.79
N ASN A 347 35.16 24.40 -5.74
CA ASN A 347 36.04 25.51 -5.36
C ASN A 347 37.25 25.08 -4.51
N GLY A 348 37.42 23.78 -4.22
CA GLY A 348 38.51 23.27 -3.39
C GLY A 348 38.48 23.74 -1.93
N LYS A 349 37.31 24.10 -1.40
CA LYS A 349 37.14 24.51 0.00
C LYS A 349 36.83 23.31 0.89
N ASP A 350 37.34 23.34 2.12
CA ASP A 350 37.05 22.33 3.16
C ASP A 350 35.78 22.63 3.98
N VAL A 351 35.25 23.86 3.84
CA VAL A 351 34.06 24.34 4.55
C VAL A 351 33.05 24.95 3.57
N ILE A 352 31.77 24.81 3.89
CA ILE A 352 30.68 25.44 3.13
C ILE A 352 30.47 26.85 3.70
N SER A 353 30.81 27.87 2.91
CA SER A 353 30.63 29.27 3.29
C SER A 353 29.37 29.87 2.68
N ARG A 354 29.07 31.13 3.02
CA ARG A 354 27.96 31.89 2.43
C ARG A 354 28.01 31.95 0.90
N GLU A 355 29.20 32.01 0.31
CA GLU A 355 29.37 32.10 -1.14
C GLU A 355 28.81 30.86 -1.85
N GLU A 356 29.16 29.67 -1.35
CA GLU A 356 28.69 28.40 -1.90
C GLU A 356 27.18 28.23 -1.76
N VAL A 357 26.61 28.66 -0.63
CA VAL A 357 25.15 28.64 -0.41
C VAL A 357 24.44 29.59 -1.38
N LYS A 358 24.94 30.81 -1.56
CA LYS A 358 24.38 31.76 -2.53
C LYS A 358 24.46 31.22 -3.94
N LYS A 359 25.59 30.60 -4.30
CA LYS A 359 25.77 29.98 -5.61
C LYS A 359 24.78 28.84 -5.82
N ALA A 360 24.59 27.95 -4.85
CA ALA A 360 23.59 26.89 -4.91
C ALA A 360 22.18 27.43 -5.16
N ILE A 361 21.77 28.48 -4.45
CA ILE A 361 20.45 29.12 -4.62
C ILE A 361 20.31 29.74 -6.02
N GLN A 362 21.34 30.44 -6.49
CA GLN A 362 21.34 31.09 -7.79
C GLN A 362 21.23 30.07 -8.93
N GLU A 363 22.07 29.03 -8.88
CA GLU A 363 22.08 27.95 -9.87
C GLU A 363 20.74 27.18 -9.86
N LYS A 364 20.11 27.02 -8.69
CA LYS A 364 18.75 26.47 -8.59
C LYS A 364 17.72 27.31 -9.35
N ILE A 365 17.82 28.64 -9.27
CA ILE A 365 16.93 29.56 -10.00
C ILE A 365 17.23 29.50 -11.50
N GLU A 366 18.51 29.56 -11.89
CA GLU A 366 18.94 29.54 -13.29
C GLU A 366 18.49 28.29 -14.05
N ARG A 367 18.39 27.13 -13.38
CA ARG A 367 17.87 25.90 -13.99
C ARG A 367 16.42 26.01 -14.46
N VAL A 368 15.61 26.88 -13.83
CA VAL A 368 14.15 26.95 -14.04
C VAL A 368 13.65 28.33 -14.49
N ASN A 369 14.52 29.32 -14.65
CA ASN A 369 14.15 30.71 -14.97
C ASN A 369 14.04 31.03 -16.47
N LEU A 370 13.98 30.02 -17.35
CA LEU A 370 13.92 30.24 -18.81
C LEU A 370 12.79 31.19 -19.20
N VAL A 371 11.60 31.01 -18.61
CA VAL A 371 10.42 31.84 -18.90
C VAL A 371 10.64 33.28 -18.43
N GLU A 372 11.14 33.47 -17.21
CA GLU A 372 11.48 34.80 -16.67
C GLU A 372 12.51 35.51 -17.56
N ARG A 373 13.59 34.82 -17.93
CA ARG A 373 14.64 35.36 -18.80
C ARG A 373 14.09 35.73 -20.17
N LYS A 374 13.23 34.91 -20.77
CA LYS A 374 12.62 35.21 -22.08
C LYS A 374 11.70 36.43 -22.00
N ILE A 375 10.96 36.59 -20.92
CA ILE A 375 10.15 37.80 -20.69
C ILE A 375 11.06 39.02 -20.56
N GLN A 376 12.16 38.90 -19.82
CA GLN A 376 13.13 39.98 -19.65
C GLN A 376 13.79 40.39 -20.98
N GLU A 377 14.21 39.41 -21.79
CA GLU A 377 14.74 39.64 -23.15
C GLU A 377 13.72 40.41 -24.01
N LEU A 378 12.44 40.01 -23.99
CA LEU A 378 11.39 40.70 -24.75
C LEU A 378 11.12 42.13 -24.26
N ILE A 379 11.34 42.43 -22.97
CA ILE A 379 11.26 43.79 -22.43
C ILE A 379 12.44 44.62 -22.92
N GLU A 380 13.66 44.07 -22.86
CA GLU A 380 14.89 44.74 -23.28
C GLU A 380 14.92 45.03 -24.79
N GLU A 381 14.37 44.14 -25.59
CA GLU A 381 14.20 44.32 -27.05
C GLU A 381 13.07 45.30 -27.40
N GLY A 382 12.25 45.72 -26.44
CA GLY A 382 11.10 46.60 -26.66
C GLY A 382 9.89 45.91 -27.30
N THR A 383 9.87 44.57 -27.35
CA THR A 383 8.69 43.81 -27.79
C THR A 383 7.56 43.89 -26.75
N ILE A 384 7.91 43.78 -25.46
CA ILE A 384 7.03 44.11 -24.34
C ILE A 384 7.36 45.52 -23.89
N LEU A 385 6.39 46.42 -24.01
CA LEU A 385 6.57 47.84 -23.78
C LEU A 385 6.44 48.17 -22.30
N ILE A 386 7.58 48.26 -21.61
CA ILE A 386 7.68 48.68 -20.21
C ILE A 386 8.64 49.86 -20.12
N ASP A 387 8.12 51.02 -19.76
CA ASP A 387 8.94 52.21 -19.51
C ASP A 387 9.44 52.19 -18.06
N THR A 388 10.76 52.16 -17.87
CA THR A 388 11.41 52.20 -16.55
C THR A 388 11.96 53.59 -16.19
N GLU A 389 12.01 54.50 -17.16
CA GLU A 389 12.45 55.88 -17.01
C GLU A 389 11.43 56.86 -17.61
N GLY A 390 11.53 58.13 -17.23
CA GLY A 390 10.63 59.18 -17.71
C GLY A 390 9.31 59.26 -16.94
N ARG A 391 8.31 59.90 -17.55
CA ARG A 391 6.98 60.11 -16.97
C ARG A 391 5.92 60.21 -18.04
N VAL A 392 4.79 59.53 -17.82
CA VAL A 392 3.62 59.55 -18.71
C VAL A 392 2.37 59.66 -17.85
N VAL A 393 1.50 60.61 -18.21
CA VAL A 393 0.22 60.83 -17.50
C VAL A 393 -0.71 59.66 -17.72
N GLY A 394 -1.32 59.16 -16.64
CA GLY A 394 -2.28 58.06 -16.69
C GLY A 394 -1.64 56.69 -16.94
N GLN A 395 -0.33 56.53 -16.71
CA GLN A 395 0.37 55.26 -16.87
C GLN A 395 1.10 54.89 -15.58
N VAL A 396 1.07 53.61 -15.23
CA VAL A 396 1.80 53.06 -14.08
C VAL A 396 2.26 51.64 -14.38
N ASN A 397 3.40 51.24 -13.81
CA ASN A 397 3.83 49.84 -13.84
C ASN A 397 3.24 49.12 -12.62
N GLY A 398 2.27 48.25 -12.85
CA GLY A 398 1.84 47.25 -11.89
C GLY A 398 2.86 46.12 -11.78
N LEU A 399 2.75 45.30 -10.74
CA LEU A 399 3.54 44.09 -10.55
C LEU A 399 2.61 42.88 -10.53
N ALA A 400 2.78 42.00 -11.50
CA ALA A 400 2.13 40.71 -11.55
C ALA A 400 3.07 39.62 -11.03
N VAL A 401 2.51 38.59 -10.40
CA VAL A 401 3.28 37.42 -9.96
C VAL A 401 2.93 36.25 -10.87
N TYR A 402 3.94 35.66 -11.49
CA TYR A 402 3.83 34.46 -12.29
C TYR A 402 4.34 33.27 -11.47
N ASP A 403 3.59 32.19 -11.50
CA ASP A 403 3.97 30.92 -10.88
C ASP A 403 3.99 29.83 -11.94
N THR A 404 5.18 29.31 -12.23
CA THR A 404 5.36 28.17 -13.14
C THR A 404 5.33 26.83 -12.39
N GLY A 405 5.06 26.84 -11.09
CA GLY A 405 5.14 25.69 -10.19
C GLY A 405 6.55 25.51 -9.61
N GLU A 406 7.59 25.59 -10.44
CA GLU A 406 8.98 25.45 -10.01
C GLU A 406 9.61 26.77 -9.56
N LEU A 407 9.17 27.88 -10.16
CA LEU A 407 9.65 29.22 -9.89
C LEU A 407 8.48 30.20 -9.85
N THR A 408 8.48 31.04 -8.81
CA THR A 408 7.61 32.20 -8.73
C THR A 408 8.46 33.45 -8.98
N PHE A 409 8.06 34.27 -9.94
CA PHE A 409 8.76 35.51 -10.29
C PHE A 409 7.80 36.66 -10.55
N GLY A 410 8.30 37.89 -10.35
CA GLY A 410 7.55 39.10 -10.59
C GLY A 410 7.75 39.61 -12.02
N LYS A 411 6.69 40.06 -12.67
CA LYS A 411 6.73 40.71 -13.97
C LYS A 411 6.10 42.10 -13.87
N PRO A 412 6.78 43.17 -14.34
CA PRO A 412 6.14 44.47 -14.47
C PRO A 412 5.09 44.43 -15.59
N THR A 413 3.94 45.06 -15.34
CA THR A 413 2.86 45.18 -16.31
C THR A 413 2.46 46.63 -16.44
N ARG A 414 2.43 47.15 -17.66
CA ARG A 414 2.00 48.53 -17.91
C ARG A 414 0.48 48.61 -17.80
N ILE A 415 0.00 49.44 -16.88
CA ILE A 415 -1.41 49.75 -16.68
C ILE A 415 -1.64 51.17 -17.16
N THR A 416 -2.64 51.36 -18.02
CA THR A 416 -3.02 52.68 -18.53
C THR A 416 -4.43 53.03 -18.06
N ALA A 417 -4.65 54.30 -17.78
CA ALA A 417 -5.95 54.88 -17.49
C ALA A 417 -6.19 56.08 -18.40
N ARG A 418 -7.37 56.12 -19.01
CA ARG A 418 -7.84 57.25 -19.81
C ARG A 418 -9.15 57.77 -19.25
N THR A 419 -9.18 59.05 -18.93
CA THR A 419 -10.35 59.70 -18.34
C THR A 419 -10.97 60.70 -19.30
N SER A 420 -12.29 60.70 -19.38
CA SER A 420 -13.08 61.65 -20.15
C SER A 420 -14.35 62.04 -19.38
N THR A 421 -14.97 63.14 -19.79
CA THR A 421 -16.27 63.54 -19.25
C THR A 421 -17.34 62.56 -19.71
N GLY A 422 -18.07 61.96 -18.77
CA GLY A 422 -19.13 61.00 -19.10
C GLY A 422 -19.83 60.44 -17.87
N ARG A 423 -20.69 59.42 -18.05
CA ARG A 423 -21.44 58.78 -16.95
C ARG A 423 -21.16 57.28 -16.82
N ALA A 424 -20.19 56.75 -17.57
CA ALA A 424 -19.91 55.32 -17.57
C ALA A 424 -19.24 54.83 -16.28
N GLY A 425 -18.65 55.74 -15.50
CA GLY A 425 -17.87 55.39 -14.32
C GLY A 425 -16.53 54.76 -14.74
N VAL A 426 -16.07 53.79 -13.96
CA VAL A 426 -14.83 53.07 -14.26
C VAL A 426 -15.15 51.85 -15.12
N ILE A 427 -14.51 51.79 -16.29
CA ILE A 427 -14.60 50.71 -17.26
C ILE A 427 -13.30 49.91 -17.15
N ASN A 428 -13.41 48.64 -16.80
CA ASN A 428 -12.29 47.69 -16.82
C ASN A 428 -12.31 46.97 -18.15
N ILE A 429 -11.35 47.27 -19.03
CA ILE A 429 -11.31 46.72 -20.40
C ILE A 429 -11.17 45.20 -20.36
N GLU A 430 -10.38 44.66 -19.44
CA GLU A 430 -10.13 43.24 -19.27
C GLU A 430 -11.40 42.53 -18.84
N ARG A 431 -12.28 43.19 -18.07
CA ARG A 431 -13.60 42.64 -17.75
C ARG A 431 -14.51 42.61 -18.97
N GLU A 432 -14.55 43.68 -19.74
CA GLU A 432 -15.38 43.74 -20.96
C GLU A 432 -14.89 42.78 -22.05
N ALA A 433 -13.62 42.35 -21.99
CA ALA A 433 -13.01 41.40 -22.90
C ALA A 433 -12.96 39.95 -22.38
N ASP A 434 -13.63 39.63 -21.26
CA ASP A 434 -13.59 38.31 -20.59
C ASP A 434 -12.19 37.82 -20.20
N LEU A 435 -11.26 38.77 -19.95
CA LEU A 435 -9.88 38.54 -19.51
C LEU A 435 -9.69 38.85 -18.00
N SER A 436 -10.72 39.28 -17.28
CA SER A 436 -10.63 39.65 -15.86
C SER A 436 -11.28 38.59 -14.95
N GLY A 437 -10.52 38.10 -13.99
CA GLY A 437 -11.00 37.17 -12.96
C GLY A 437 -11.91 37.80 -11.91
N ARG A 438 -12.50 36.95 -11.05
CA ARG A 438 -13.54 37.37 -10.10
C ARG A 438 -13.00 38.31 -9.02
N THR A 439 -11.78 38.10 -8.58
CA THR A 439 -11.15 38.90 -7.50
C THR A 439 -10.79 40.28 -8.03
N HIS A 440 -10.23 40.33 -9.25
CA HIS A 440 -9.93 41.59 -9.93
C HIS A 440 -11.19 42.41 -10.21
N ASN A 441 -12.26 41.78 -10.72
CA ASN A 441 -13.56 42.43 -10.92
C ASN A 441 -14.11 43.06 -9.63
N LYS A 442 -13.96 42.37 -8.49
CA LYS A 442 -14.32 42.92 -7.17
C LYS A 442 -13.44 44.11 -6.79
N GLY A 443 -12.13 44.04 -7.05
CA GLY A 443 -11.18 45.13 -6.83
C GLY A 443 -11.58 46.43 -7.55
N VAL A 444 -11.92 46.34 -8.83
CA VAL A 444 -12.38 47.51 -9.62
C VAL A 444 -13.70 48.09 -9.09
N LEU A 445 -14.63 47.24 -8.62
CA LEU A 445 -15.87 47.71 -8.00
C LEU A 445 -15.60 48.46 -6.68
N ILE A 446 -14.66 47.96 -5.87
CA ILE A 446 -14.21 48.64 -4.64
C ILE A 446 -13.58 49.99 -4.98
N LEU A 447 -12.70 50.03 -5.98
CA LEU A 447 -12.10 51.26 -6.49
C LEU A 447 -13.16 52.27 -6.96
N SER A 448 -14.18 51.81 -7.68
CA SER A 448 -15.29 52.65 -8.12
C SER A 448 -16.07 53.22 -6.94
N GLY A 449 -16.29 52.40 -5.91
CA GLY A 449 -16.88 52.83 -4.64
C GLY A 449 -16.04 53.88 -3.93
N TYR A 450 -14.72 53.69 -3.87
CA TYR A 450 -13.77 54.64 -3.31
C TYR A 450 -13.84 56.00 -4.02
N LEU A 451 -13.78 56.04 -5.36
CA LEU A 451 -13.82 57.28 -6.13
C LEU A 451 -15.14 58.05 -5.91
N ARG A 452 -16.28 57.35 -5.88
CA ARG A 452 -17.58 57.96 -5.57
C ARG A 452 -17.63 58.49 -4.14
N GLY A 453 -17.16 57.68 -3.18
CA GLY A 453 -17.05 58.04 -1.76
C GLY A 453 -16.20 59.29 -1.53
N LYS A 454 -15.10 59.43 -2.29
CA LYS A 454 -14.15 60.52 -2.10
C LYS A 454 -14.53 61.80 -2.85
N TYR A 455 -15.08 61.69 -4.06
CA TYR A 455 -15.23 62.84 -4.98
C TYR A 455 -16.67 63.12 -5.45
N ALA A 456 -17.63 62.24 -5.20
CA ALA A 456 -19.00 62.33 -5.73
C ALA A 456 -20.08 62.40 -4.65
N GLN A 457 -19.81 63.09 -3.54
CA GLN A 457 -20.77 63.23 -2.44
C GLN A 457 -21.82 64.32 -2.74
N ASP A 458 -21.38 65.48 -3.22
CA ASP A 458 -22.26 66.65 -3.42
C ASP A 458 -22.50 66.99 -4.90
N LYS A 459 -21.86 66.27 -5.82
CA LYS A 459 -21.95 66.49 -7.28
C LYS A 459 -22.09 65.15 -8.02
N PRO A 460 -22.82 65.12 -9.16
CA PRO A 460 -22.87 63.93 -10.00
C PRO A 460 -21.47 63.49 -10.44
N PHE A 461 -21.18 62.20 -10.33
CA PHE A 461 -19.90 61.63 -10.77
C PHE A 461 -19.84 61.61 -12.31
N ALA A 462 -19.45 62.73 -12.91
CA ALA A 462 -19.34 62.90 -14.36
C ALA A 462 -17.98 62.42 -14.90
N LEU A 463 -17.63 61.16 -14.63
CA LEU A 463 -16.40 60.52 -15.07
C LEU A 463 -16.70 59.27 -15.90
N SER A 464 -16.01 59.16 -17.03
CA SER A 464 -15.75 57.88 -17.71
C SER A 464 -14.24 57.63 -17.66
N ALA A 465 -13.80 56.58 -16.97
CA ALA A 465 -12.40 56.21 -16.83
C ALA A 465 -12.20 54.78 -17.33
N SER A 466 -11.45 54.59 -18.41
CA SER A 466 -11.10 53.27 -18.91
C SER A 466 -9.73 52.86 -18.38
N ILE A 467 -9.64 51.67 -17.79
CA ILE A 467 -8.38 51.05 -17.37
C ILE A 467 -8.09 49.87 -18.29
N ALA A 468 -6.82 49.73 -18.72
CA ALA A 468 -6.32 48.57 -19.45
C ALA A 468 -4.99 48.06 -18.86
N PHE A 469 -4.79 46.75 -18.92
CA PHE A 469 -3.50 46.09 -18.76
C PHE A 469 -2.89 45.87 -20.14
N GLU A 470 -1.95 46.74 -20.50
CA GLU A 470 -1.35 46.74 -21.83
C GLU A 470 -0.61 45.43 -22.11
N GLN A 471 -0.83 44.88 -23.31
CA GLN A 471 -0.24 43.62 -23.77
C GLN A 471 -0.51 42.42 -22.84
N SER A 472 -1.66 42.42 -22.15
CA SER A 472 -2.14 41.29 -21.35
C SER A 472 -3.08 40.40 -22.17
N TYR A 473 -2.63 39.18 -22.49
CA TYR A 473 -3.41 38.21 -23.30
C TYR A 473 -3.88 36.97 -22.51
N SER A 474 -3.27 36.69 -21.35
CA SER A 474 -3.56 35.49 -20.55
C SER A 474 -4.61 35.73 -19.46
N GLY A 475 -5.18 36.93 -19.41
CA GLY A 475 -6.08 37.38 -18.35
C GLY A 475 -5.35 37.80 -17.07
N VAL A 476 -6.09 38.48 -16.18
CA VAL A 476 -5.61 39.04 -14.92
C VAL A 476 -6.59 38.70 -13.79
N ASP A 477 -6.10 38.23 -12.65
CA ASP A 477 -6.91 38.06 -11.44
C ASP A 477 -6.11 38.48 -10.18
N GLY A 478 -6.84 38.76 -9.10
CA GLY A 478 -6.30 39.32 -7.85
C GLY A 478 -6.63 40.81 -7.68
N ASP A 479 -6.45 41.32 -6.46
CA ASP A 479 -6.73 42.72 -6.08
C ASP A 479 -5.47 43.55 -5.79
N SER A 480 -4.28 42.97 -5.99
CA SER A 480 -2.99 43.64 -5.76
C SER A 480 -2.76 44.86 -6.65
N ALA A 481 -3.35 44.88 -7.85
CA ALA A 481 -3.20 45.98 -8.81
C ALA A 481 -4.07 47.21 -8.47
N THR A 482 -5.07 47.08 -7.58
CA THR A 482 -6.07 48.13 -7.34
C THR A 482 -5.46 49.47 -6.94
N ALA A 483 -4.37 49.49 -6.17
CA ALA A 483 -3.69 50.74 -5.83
C ALA A 483 -3.07 51.42 -7.07
N ALA A 484 -2.42 50.64 -7.94
CA ALA A 484 -1.82 51.15 -9.16
C ALA A 484 -2.90 51.73 -10.11
N GLU A 485 -4.01 51.03 -10.27
CA GLU A 485 -5.15 51.50 -11.06
C GLU A 485 -5.72 52.84 -10.54
N VAL A 486 -5.83 53.02 -9.22
CA VAL A 486 -6.22 54.31 -8.61
C VAL A 486 -5.22 55.40 -9.01
N TYR A 487 -3.91 55.13 -8.90
CA TYR A 487 -2.88 56.12 -9.23
C TYR A 487 -2.94 56.52 -10.70
N ALA A 488 -3.14 55.55 -11.61
CA ALA A 488 -3.29 55.84 -13.03
C ALA A 488 -4.52 56.72 -13.31
N ILE A 489 -5.69 56.40 -12.72
CA ILE A 489 -6.89 57.23 -12.89
C ILE A 489 -6.67 58.64 -12.34
N LEU A 490 -6.15 58.76 -11.12
CA LEU A 490 -5.92 60.06 -10.49
C LEU A 490 -4.92 60.90 -11.29
N SER A 491 -3.85 60.29 -11.80
CA SER A 491 -2.90 60.94 -12.70
C SER A 491 -3.60 61.43 -13.97
N SER A 492 -4.39 60.59 -14.63
CA SER A 492 -5.15 60.98 -15.83
C SER A 492 -6.13 62.13 -15.56
N LEU A 493 -6.70 62.23 -14.35
CA LEU A 493 -7.58 63.32 -13.93
C LEU A 493 -6.83 64.63 -13.62
N SER A 494 -5.65 64.54 -12.99
CA SER A 494 -4.91 65.72 -12.53
C SER A 494 -4.00 66.34 -13.58
N GLY A 495 -3.63 65.59 -14.62
CA GLY A 495 -2.57 65.97 -15.57
C GLY A 495 -1.22 65.58 -15.02
#